data_AF-A0A3M1HRK5-F1
#
_entry.id   AF-A0A3M1HRK5-F1
#
_cell.length_a   1.000
_cell.length_b   1.000
_cell.length_c   1.000
_cell.angle_alpha   90.00
_cell.angle_beta   90.00
_cell.angle_gamma   90.00
#
_symmetry.space_group_name_H-M   'P 1'
#
loop_
_entity.id
_entity.type
_entity.pdbx_description
1 polymer ?
#
loop_
_entity_poly.entity_id
_entity_poly.type
_entity_poly.pdbx_seq_one_letter_code
_entity_poly.pdbx_strand_id
1 'polypeptide(L)' 'MSRIFTRTLSADCATPVALFAAISEGSDCFLLESAVGGERWGRYSILGFAPAAVVIDDGRHAHIRRRGERTFSVLDTDA' A
#
# COMPACT_ATOMS: atom_id res chain seq x y z
N MET A 1 -7.50 13.80 -15.09
CA MET A 1 -6.17 13.56 -14.48
C MET A 1 -6.28 13.76 -12.98
N SER A 2 -5.93 12.75 -12.18
CA SER A 2 -5.80 12.94 -10.72
C SER A 2 -4.60 13.84 -10.44
N ARG A 3 -4.80 14.89 -9.65
CA ARG A 3 -3.70 15.77 -9.23
C ARG A 3 -2.96 15.12 -8.07
N ILE A 4 -1.64 15.02 -8.17
CA ILE A 4 -0.79 14.59 -7.05
C ILE A 4 -0.55 15.81 -6.16
N PHE A 5 -0.77 15.64 -4.85
CA PHE A 5 -0.44 16.64 -3.83
C PHE A 5 0.71 16.10 -2.99
N THR A 6 1.70 16.94 -2.69
CA THR A 6 2.88 16.56 -1.91
C THR A 6 3.05 17.50 -0.72
N ARG A 7 3.50 16.95 0.41
CA ARG A 7 3.89 17.70 1.61
C ARG A 7 5.07 16.99 2.25
N THR A 8 6.08 17.76 2.65
CA THR A 8 7.25 17.26 3.39
C THR A 8 7.07 17.59 4.87
N LEU A 9 7.32 16.62 5.74
CA LEU A 9 7.24 16.72 7.20
C LEU A 9 8.56 16.26 7.81
N SER A 10 8.94 16.77 8.99
CA SER A 10 10.03 16.16 9.77
C SER A 10 9.55 14.83 10.34
N ALA A 11 10.41 13.82 10.25
CA ALA A 11 10.18 12.47 10.74
C ALA A 11 11.39 11.95 11.53
N ASP A 12 12.21 12.85 12.08
CA ASP A 12 13.49 12.51 12.72
C ASP A 12 13.35 11.57 13.92
N CYS A 13 12.19 11.64 14.60
CA CYS A 13 11.84 10.80 15.74
C CYS A 13 10.96 9.59 15.37
N ALA A 14 10.76 9.33 14.08
CA ALA A 14 9.89 8.26 13.61
C ALA A 14 10.68 7.23 12.79
N THR A 15 10.47 5.94 13.09
CA THR A 15 10.94 4.87 12.21
C THR A 15 9.83 4.50 11.23
N PRO A 16 10.15 3.99 10.03
CA PRO A 16 9.11 3.59 9.08
C PRO A 16 8.15 2.53 9.67
N VAL A 17 8.66 1.59 10.48
CA VAL A 17 7.84 0.61 11.20
C VAL A 17 6.90 1.26 12.21
N ALA A 18 7.37 2.27 12.97
CA ALA A 18 6.52 3.00 13.90
C ALA A 18 5.41 3.79 13.17
N LEU A 19 5.75 4.42 12.03
CA LEU A 19 4.75 5.09 11.19
C LEU A 19 3.74 4.12 10.60
N PHE A 20 4.19 2.94 10.15
CA PHE A 20 3.31 1.91 9.61
C PHE A 20 2.34 1.41 10.67
N ALA A 21 2.82 1.13 11.89
CA ALA A 21 1.97 0.72 13.00
C ALA A 21 0.92 1.79 13.36
N ALA A 22 1.27 3.08 13.25
CA ALA A 22 0.34 4.18 13.54
C ALA A 22 -0.78 4.35 12.50
N ILE A 23 -0.64 3.81 11.28
CA ILE A 23 -1.60 3.99 10.18
C ILE A 23 -2.26 2.68 9.71
N SER A 24 -1.86 1.53 10.26
CA SER A 24 -2.32 0.22 9.81
C SER A 24 -3.71 -0.17 10.32
N GLU A 25 -4.27 0.58 11.27
CA GLU A 25 -5.59 0.28 11.83
C GLU A 25 -6.72 0.52 10.82
N GLY A 26 -7.49 -0.53 10.53
CA GLY A 26 -8.79 -0.42 9.86
C GLY A 26 -8.77 -0.23 8.34
N SER A 27 -7.62 -0.33 7.67
CA SER A 27 -7.57 -0.29 6.20
C SER A 27 -6.44 -1.12 5.60
N ASP A 28 -6.60 -1.51 4.34
CA ASP A 28 -5.52 -2.13 3.57
C ASP A 28 -4.30 -1.19 3.53
N CYS A 29 -3.13 -1.71 3.89
CA CYS A 29 -1.90 -0.94 3.98
C CYS A 29 -0.68 -1.80 3.62
N PHE A 30 0.42 -1.15 3.27
CA PHE A 30 1.70 -1.79 3.03
C PHE A 30 2.86 -0.91 3.49
N LEU A 31 3.95 -1.57 3.85
CA LEU A 31 5.27 -0.98 4.05
C LEU A 31 6.26 -1.73 3.14
N LEU A 32 6.96 -0.98 2.29
CA LEU A 32 8.06 -1.51 1.48
C LEU A 32 9.36 -0.91 2.02
N GLU A 33 10.24 -1.79 2.49
CA GLU A 33 11.61 -1.43 2.89
C GLU A 33 12.60 -2.14 1.98
N SER A 34 13.61 -1.40 1.53
CA SER A 34 14.73 -1.98 0.79
C SER A 34 15.77 -2.48 1.80
N ALA A 35 16.06 -3.77 1.80
CA ALA A 35 17.22 -4.32 2.50
C ALA A 35 18.36 -4.51 1.49
N VAL A 36 19.53 -3.90 1.73
CA VAL A 36 20.75 -4.16 0.96
C VAL A 36 21.67 -5.02 1.82
N GLY A 37 22.17 -6.13 1.26
CA GLY A 37 22.83 -7.22 1.98
C GLY A 37 23.67 -6.81 3.20
N GLY A 38 23.37 -7.46 4.33
CA GLY A 38 24.16 -7.44 5.55
C GLY A 38 23.81 -6.33 6.53
N GLU A 39 23.96 -5.06 6.15
CA GLU A 39 24.10 -3.99 7.16
C GLU A 39 23.53 -2.61 6.80
N ARG A 40 22.90 -2.43 5.62
CA ARG A 40 22.31 -1.14 5.25
C ARG A 40 20.84 -1.26 4.88
N TRP A 41 20.01 -0.56 5.65
CA TRP A 41 18.69 -0.16 5.18
C TRP A 41 18.85 0.72 3.95
N GLY A 42 18.01 0.48 2.95
CA GLY A 42 17.90 1.34 1.78
C GLY A 42 17.50 2.76 2.20
N ARG A 43 17.82 3.75 1.35
CA ARG A 43 17.61 5.17 1.68
C ARG A 43 16.14 5.57 1.84
N TYR A 44 15.20 4.73 1.43
CA TYR A 44 13.79 5.04 1.40
C TYR A 44 12.95 3.85 1.86
N SER A 45 11.91 4.17 2.64
CA SER A 45 10.77 3.30 2.90
C SER A 45 9.53 3.91 2.25
N ILE A 46 8.64 3.08 1.71
CA ILE A 46 7.39 3.51 1.09
C ILE A 46 6.23 2.94 1.89
N LEU A 47 5.35 3.82 2.37
CA LEU A 47 4.13 3.45 3.07
C LEU A 47 2.93 3.80 2.20
N GLY A 48 2.01 2.85 2.05
CA GLY A 48 0.69 3.06 1.45
C GLY A 48 -0.39 2.64 2.42
N PHE A 49 -1.47 3.41 2.50
CA PHE A 49 -2.61 3.14 3.38
C PHE A 49 -3.89 3.65 2.73
N ALA A 50 -5.03 3.11 3.15
CA ALA A 50 -6.35 3.50 2.66
C ALA A 50 -6.39 3.65 1.11
N PRO A 51 -6.14 2.57 0.34
CA PRO A 51 -6.24 2.63 -1.11
C PRO A 51 -7.70 2.93 -1.54
N ALA A 52 -7.84 3.51 -2.73
CA ALA A 52 -9.16 3.71 -3.34
C ALA A 52 -9.74 2.39 -3.86
N ALA A 53 -8.88 1.46 -4.28
CA ALA A 53 -9.27 0.13 -4.73
C ALA A 53 -8.15 -0.89 -4.44
N VAL A 54 -8.54 -2.14 -4.22
CA VAL A 54 -7.64 -3.29 -4.09
C VAL A 54 -8.02 -4.32 -5.14
N VAL A 55 -7.03 -4.79 -5.89
CA VAL A 55 -7.19 -5.90 -6.83
C VAL A 55 -6.72 -7.18 -6.12
N ILE A 56 -7.55 -8.21 -6.15
CA ILE A 56 -7.31 -9.50 -5.52
C ILE A 56 -7.43 -10.55 -6.61
N ASP A 57 -6.37 -11.32 -6.84
CA ASP A 57 -6.38 -12.45 -7.77
C ASP A 57 -6.33 -13.75 -6.96
N ASP A 58 -7.24 -14.69 -7.25
CA ASP A 58 -7.30 -16.00 -6.59
C ASP A 58 -6.78 -17.16 -7.46
N GLY A 59 -6.15 -16.84 -8.60
CA GLY A 59 -5.67 -17.79 -9.60
C GLY A 59 -6.73 -18.31 -10.58
N ARG A 60 -8.01 -17.94 -10.41
CA ARG A 60 -9.10 -18.20 -11.38
C ARG A 60 -9.78 -16.91 -11.82
N HIS A 61 -9.92 -15.98 -10.89
CA HIS A 61 -10.59 -14.71 -11.11
C HIS A 61 -9.81 -13.58 -10.45
N ALA A 62 -9.82 -12.42 -11.11
CA ALA A 62 -9.45 -11.15 -10.47
C ALA A 62 -10.69 -10.39 -10.00
N HIS A 63 -10.67 -9.92 -8.75
CA HIS A 63 -11.71 -9.13 -8.10
C HIS A 63 -11.21 -7.73 -7.73
N ILE A 64 -12.05 -6.71 -7.91
CA ILE A 64 -11.74 -5.34 -7.51
C ILE A 64 -12.64 -4.91 -6.35
N ARG A 65 -12.03 -4.68 -5.18
CA ARG A 65 -12.69 -4.08 -4.01
C ARG A 65 -12.44 -2.58 -4.01
N ARG A 66 -13.47 -1.77 -4.31
CA ARG A 66 -13.39 -0.29 -4.22
C ARG A 66 -13.85 0.20 -2.86
N ARG A 67 -13.19 1.22 -2.32
CA ARG A 67 -13.55 1.83 -1.04
C ARG A 67 -14.93 2.51 -1.14
N GLY A 68 -15.87 2.11 -0.29
CA GLY A 68 -17.22 2.69 -0.24
C GLY A 68 -18.24 2.04 -1.17
N GLU A 69 -17.86 1.04 -1.97
CA GLU A 69 -18.74 0.29 -2.87
C GLU A 69 -18.77 -1.19 -2.49
N ARG A 70 -19.89 -1.89 -2.76
CA ARG A 70 -19.91 -3.37 -2.71
C ARG A 70 -19.17 -3.89 -3.94
N THR A 71 -18.18 -4.74 -3.71
CA THR A 71 -17.29 -5.39 -4.70
C THR A 71 -18.06 -5.96 -5.89
N PHE A 72 -17.71 -5.56 -7.12
CA PHE A 72 -18.13 -6.25 -8.34
C PHE A 72 -17.08 -6.11 -9.46
N SER A 73 -16.51 -7.26 -9.84
CA SER A 73 -16.20 -7.67 -11.22
C SER A 73 -15.26 -8.88 -11.14
N VAL A 74 -15.66 -9.99 -11.75
CA VAL A 74 -14.78 -11.11 -12.11
C VAL A 74 -14.17 -10.77 -13.46
N LEU A 75 -12.86 -10.68 -13.53
CA LEU A 75 -12.13 -10.80 -14.79
C LEU A 75 -11.60 -12.23 -14.84
N ASP A 76 -12.02 -13.02 -15.82
CA ASP A 76 -11.40 -14.34 -16.07
C ASP A 76 -9.96 -14.10 -16.49
N THR A 77 -9.03 -14.71 -15.75
CA THR A 77 -7.58 -14.51 -15.95
C THR A 77 -7.01 -15.42 -17.07
N ASP A 78 -7.87 -16.20 -17.75
CA ASP A 78 -7.51 -17.20 -18.78
C ASP A 78 -7.46 -16.63 -20.22
N ALA A 79 -6.91 -15.43 -20.42
CA ALA A 79 -6.72 -14.82 -21.75
C ALA A 79 -5.25 -14.82 -22.21
#